data_AF-A0A9W7A7C9-F1
#
_entry.id   AF-A0A9W7A7C9-F1
#
_cell.length_a   1.000
_cell.length_b   1.000
_cell.length_c   1.000
_cell.angle_alpha   90.00
_cell.angle_beta   90.00
_cell.angle_gamma   90.00
#
_symmetry.space_group_name_H-M   'P 1'
#
loop_
_entity.id
_entity.type
_entity.pdbx_description
1 polymer ?
#
loop_
_entity_poly.entity_id
_entity_poly.type
_entity_poly.pdbx_seq_one_letter_code
_entity_poly.pdbx_strand_id
1 'polypeptide(L)'
;MRVNGLSKPLNALQVLTWVLFPYFIGGYTILSFIPQISVPSDLPSTGPGWDAQNYILGSLIYALSFLGIYSGGQACSIDPIDNHLQTHLRTNPNGRSKGGEGKTFCWVCQVHVSSKSKHCRFCEKCVHEFDHHCQWLNTCVGGKNYRHFFRCVCAVFAFTSLELVGFAVLLARFYLDGVHGGVRYRITSLYGGGQDSVVFAAFAISYAAVLLVTVGMIAQLFFFHVNLQRRGITTYDYV
;
A
#
# COMPACT_ATOMS: atom_id res chain seq x y z
N MET A 1 -9.56 21.43 -11.95
CA MET A 1 -10.17 20.22 -11.36
C MET A 1 -9.35 18.97 -11.65
N ARG A 2 -8.94 18.26 -10.59
CA ARG A 2 -8.29 16.94 -10.68
C ARG A 2 -9.31 15.86 -11.01
N VAL A 3 -9.07 15.05 -12.04
CA VAL A 3 -9.97 13.93 -12.40
C VAL A 3 -9.73 12.74 -11.47
N ASN A 4 -8.48 12.32 -11.30
CA ASN A 4 -8.13 11.17 -10.47
C ASN A 4 -6.67 11.27 -9.96
N GLY A 5 -6.15 10.19 -9.38
CA GLY A 5 -4.82 10.09 -8.79
C GLY A 5 -3.68 10.28 -9.78
N LEU A 6 -3.93 10.02 -11.06
CA LEU A 6 -2.92 10.08 -12.13
C LEU A 6 -2.89 11.44 -12.83
N SER A 7 -3.78 12.36 -12.46
CA SER A 7 -3.77 13.72 -12.99
C SER A 7 -2.53 14.48 -12.52
N LYS A 8 -1.94 15.30 -13.40
CA LYS A 8 -0.80 16.16 -13.06
C LYS A 8 -1.26 17.43 -12.32
N PRO A 9 -0.42 18.03 -11.46
CA PRO A 9 0.89 17.54 -11.02
C PRO A 9 0.78 16.31 -10.10
N LEU A 10 1.80 15.47 -10.11
CA LEU A 10 1.91 14.32 -9.20
C LEU A 10 2.34 14.80 -7.81
N ASN A 11 1.84 14.14 -6.75
CA ASN A 11 2.29 14.42 -5.39
C ASN A 11 3.61 13.67 -5.11
N ALA A 12 4.55 14.29 -4.40
CA ALA A 12 5.81 13.65 -4.05
C ALA A 12 5.62 12.34 -3.24
N LEU A 13 4.63 12.29 -2.35
CA LEU A 13 4.30 11.07 -1.59
C LEU A 13 3.78 9.95 -2.49
N GLN A 14 3.01 10.27 -3.53
CA GLN A 14 2.60 9.30 -4.53
C GLN A 14 3.81 8.73 -5.27
N VAL A 15 4.71 9.60 -5.74
CA VAL A 15 5.94 9.14 -6.43
C VAL A 15 6.83 8.32 -5.50
N LEU A 16 6.92 8.68 -4.22
CA LEU A 16 7.64 7.90 -3.23
C LEU A 16 7.12 6.46 -3.13
N THR A 17 5.80 6.23 -3.25
CA THR A 17 5.27 4.85 -3.29
C THR A 17 5.81 4.03 -4.47
N TRP A 18 6.09 4.66 -5.61
CA TRP A 18 6.63 3.99 -6.80
C TRP A 18 8.08 3.57 -6.63
N VAL A 19 8.78 4.14 -5.65
CA VAL A 19 10.14 3.75 -5.26
C VAL A 19 10.10 2.71 -4.15
N LEU A 20 9.26 2.93 -3.12
CA LEU A 20 9.15 2.05 -1.96
C LEU A 20 8.63 0.65 -2.31
N PHE A 21 7.62 0.54 -3.19
CA PHE A 21 7.09 -0.78 -3.56
C PHE A 21 8.11 -1.68 -4.24
N PRO A 22 8.83 -1.24 -5.29
CA PRO A 22 9.93 -2.01 -5.87
C PRO A 22 11.07 -2.28 -4.89
N TYR A 23 11.34 -1.34 -3.97
CA TYR A 23 12.34 -1.55 -2.92
C TYR A 23 11.96 -2.71 -1.99
N PHE A 24 10.70 -2.82 -1.56
CA PHE A 24 10.25 -3.94 -0.73
C PHE A 24 10.31 -5.27 -1.48
N ILE A 25 9.69 -5.32 -2.67
CA ILE A 25 9.67 -6.53 -3.51
C ILE A 25 11.10 -6.98 -3.83
N GLY A 26 11.96 -6.06 -4.28
CA GLY A 26 13.35 -6.33 -4.62
C GLY A 26 14.19 -6.70 -3.40
N GLY A 27 14.02 -6.02 -2.28
CA GLY A 27 14.70 -6.29 -1.03
C GLY A 27 14.38 -7.67 -0.48
N TYR A 28 13.09 -8.05 -0.42
CA TYR A 28 12.70 -9.42 -0.08
C TYR A 28 13.26 -10.44 -1.09
N THR A 29 13.16 -10.15 -2.39
CA THR A 29 13.69 -11.06 -3.43
C THR A 29 15.18 -11.34 -3.23
N ILE A 30 15.98 -10.29 -3.03
CA ILE A 30 17.44 -10.38 -2.89
C ILE A 30 17.82 -10.96 -1.52
N LEU A 31 17.35 -10.38 -0.42
CA LEU A 31 17.79 -10.78 0.92
C LEU A 31 17.24 -12.15 1.34
N SER A 32 16.07 -12.52 0.81
CA SER A 32 15.30 -13.66 1.29
C SER A 32 15.12 -14.72 0.22
N PHE A 33 14.45 -14.42 -0.89
CA PHE A 33 13.98 -15.45 -1.82
C PHE A 33 15.11 -16.12 -2.63
N ILE A 34 15.99 -15.34 -3.27
CA ILE A 34 17.04 -15.84 -4.15
C ILE A 34 17.99 -16.81 -3.40
N PRO A 35 18.54 -16.48 -2.21
CA PRO A 35 19.42 -17.41 -1.48
C PRO A 35 18.81 -18.78 -1.23
N GLN A 36 17.50 -18.85 -1.00
CA GLN A 36 16.82 -20.11 -0.69
C GLN A 36 16.58 -20.97 -1.92
N ILE A 37 16.47 -20.39 -3.12
CA ILE A 37 16.21 -21.15 -4.36
C ILE A 37 17.48 -21.46 -5.15
N SER A 38 18.53 -20.65 -4.99
CA SER A 38 19.76 -20.76 -5.81
C SER A 38 20.73 -21.84 -5.33
N VAL A 39 20.49 -22.43 -4.17
CA VAL A 39 21.36 -23.44 -3.57
C VAL A 39 20.56 -24.75 -3.39
N PRO A 40 21.11 -25.92 -3.74
CA PRO A 40 20.37 -27.18 -3.67
C PRO A 40 19.86 -27.53 -2.26
N SER A 41 18.72 -28.22 -2.22
CA SER A 41 17.98 -28.67 -1.03
C SER A 41 18.70 -29.67 -0.14
N ASP A 42 19.83 -30.20 -0.59
CA ASP A 42 20.48 -31.38 -0.02
C ASP A 42 21.29 -31.06 1.25
N LEU A 43 21.19 -29.83 1.76
CA LEU A 43 21.81 -29.43 3.02
C LEU A 43 20.98 -29.96 4.22
N PRO A 44 21.55 -30.82 5.09
CA PRO A 44 20.83 -31.43 6.22
C PRO A 44 20.28 -30.44 7.26
N SER A 45 20.72 -29.18 7.22
CA SER A 45 20.60 -28.22 8.32
C SER A 45 19.42 -27.25 8.22
N THR A 46 18.62 -27.26 7.15
CA THR A 46 17.38 -26.46 7.07
C THR A 46 16.13 -27.16 7.62
N GLY A 47 16.20 -28.47 7.86
CA GLY A 47 15.06 -29.28 8.28
C GLY A 47 14.10 -29.61 7.13
N PRO A 48 13.27 -30.66 7.26
CA PRO A 48 12.34 -31.06 6.21
C PRO A 48 11.29 -29.97 5.96
N GLY A 49 11.12 -29.58 4.69
CA GLY A 49 10.05 -28.66 4.26
C GLY A 49 10.41 -27.16 4.25
N TRP A 50 11.62 -26.77 4.63
CA TRP A 50 12.07 -25.37 4.58
C TRP A 50 11.90 -24.72 3.21
N ASP A 51 12.31 -25.42 2.14
CA ASP A 51 12.23 -24.89 0.79
C ASP A 51 10.76 -24.67 0.39
N ALA A 52 9.89 -25.65 0.65
CA ALA A 52 8.45 -25.54 0.41
C ALA A 52 7.82 -24.37 1.18
N GLN A 53 8.19 -24.18 2.46
CA GLN A 53 7.74 -23.05 3.27
C GLN A 53 8.17 -21.70 2.67
N ASN A 54 9.42 -21.58 2.21
CA ASN A 54 9.93 -20.37 1.57
C ASN A 54 9.25 -20.08 0.23
N TYR A 55 8.98 -21.12 -0.58
CA TYR A 55 8.20 -20.96 -1.81
C TYR A 55 6.79 -20.47 -1.53
N ILE A 56 6.09 -21.09 -0.57
CA ILE A 56 4.73 -20.70 -0.19
C ILE A 56 4.72 -19.24 0.33
N LEU A 57 5.64 -18.90 1.24
CA LEU A 57 5.74 -17.55 1.80
C LEU A 57 6.05 -16.52 0.71
N GLY A 58 7.02 -16.80 -0.15
CA GLY A 58 7.36 -15.92 -1.28
C GLY A 58 6.20 -15.72 -2.24
N SER A 59 5.52 -16.81 -2.65
CA SER A 59 4.33 -16.72 -3.51
C SER A 59 3.21 -15.90 -2.87
N LEU A 60 2.98 -16.07 -1.56
CA LEU A 60 1.97 -15.30 -0.84
C LEU A 60 2.33 -13.80 -0.78
N ILE A 61 3.59 -13.47 -0.49
CA ILE A 61 4.10 -12.09 -0.48
C ILE A 61 3.92 -11.44 -1.85
N TYR A 62 4.31 -12.10 -2.94
CA TYR A 62 4.13 -11.56 -4.30
C TYR A 62 2.66 -11.44 -4.70
N ALA A 63 1.80 -12.38 -4.30
CA ALA A 63 0.36 -12.30 -4.57
C ALA A 63 -0.29 -11.12 -3.84
N LEU A 64 0.08 -10.90 -2.58
CA LEU A 64 -0.41 -9.78 -1.77
C LEU A 64 0.13 -8.44 -2.27
N SER A 65 1.39 -8.36 -2.68
CA SER A 65 1.96 -7.15 -3.27
C SER A 65 1.28 -6.79 -4.58
N PHE A 66 1.02 -7.77 -5.46
CA PHE A 66 0.25 -7.58 -6.68
C PHE A 66 -1.18 -7.11 -6.39
N LEU A 67 -1.86 -7.72 -5.41
CA LEU A 67 -3.20 -7.29 -5.00
C LEU A 67 -3.19 -5.85 -4.47
N GLY A 68 -2.16 -5.46 -3.72
CA GLY A 68 -1.93 -4.09 -3.25
C GLY A 68 -1.79 -3.11 -4.41
N ILE A 69 -0.88 -3.40 -5.35
CA ILE A 69 -0.66 -2.57 -6.55
C ILE A 69 -1.94 -2.45 -7.37
N TYR A 70 -2.62 -3.56 -7.65
CA TYR A 70 -3.86 -3.56 -8.42
C TYR A 70 -4.96 -2.74 -7.73
N SER A 71 -5.14 -2.91 -6.42
CA SER A 71 -6.17 -2.19 -5.65
C SER A 71 -5.85 -0.70 -5.52
N GLY A 72 -4.58 -0.35 -5.28
CA GLY A 72 -4.11 1.03 -5.27
C GLY A 72 -4.27 1.70 -6.64
N GLY A 73 -3.93 0.99 -7.72
CA GLY A 73 -4.16 1.44 -9.10
C GLY A 73 -5.63 1.72 -9.40
N GLN A 74 -6.55 0.87 -8.95
CA GLN A 74 -7.99 1.13 -9.04
C GLN A 74 -8.40 2.35 -8.22
N ALA A 75 -7.94 2.47 -6.97
CA ALA A 75 -8.25 3.62 -6.12
C ALA A 75 -7.77 4.94 -6.71
N CYS A 76 -6.59 4.93 -7.35
CA CYS A 76 -6.01 6.06 -8.08
C CYS A 76 -6.74 6.38 -9.39
N SER A 77 -7.28 5.39 -10.09
CA SER A 77 -7.82 5.59 -11.45
C SER A 77 -9.29 6.01 -11.46
N ILE A 78 -10.06 5.65 -10.43
CA ILE A 78 -11.46 6.02 -10.30
C ILE A 78 -11.59 7.52 -9.97
N ASP A 79 -12.44 8.22 -10.72
CA ASP A 79 -12.85 9.59 -10.40
C ASP A 79 -13.94 9.58 -9.31
N PRO A 80 -13.65 10.08 -8.08
CA PRO A 80 -14.60 10.07 -6.98
C PRO A 80 -15.57 11.27 -7.00
N ILE A 81 -15.67 12.02 -8.12
CA ILE A 81 -16.56 13.17 -8.28
C ILE A 81 -18.01 12.83 -7.90
N ASP A 82 -18.71 13.77 -7.27
CA ASP A 82 -20.15 13.69 -7.02
C ASP A 82 -20.93 13.57 -8.33
N ASN A 83 -21.95 12.69 -8.35
CA ASN A 83 -22.73 12.42 -9.56
C ASN A 83 -23.53 13.64 -10.04
N HIS A 84 -24.10 14.44 -9.12
CA HIS A 84 -24.84 15.64 -9.50
C HIS A 84 -23.91 16.71 -10.07
N LEU A 85 -22.73 16.88 -9.48
CA LEU A 85 -21.70 17.75 -10.05
C LEU A 85 -21.26 17.25 -11.43
N GLN A 86 -20.97 15.96 -11.57
CA GLN A 86 -20.55 15.38 -12.86
C GLN A 86 -21.62 15.56 -13.95
N THR A 87 -22.89 15.33 -13.63
CA THR A 87 -24.00 15.56 -14.57
C THR A 87 -24.11 17.03 -14.92
N HIS A 88 -24.05 17.93 -13.93
CA HIS A 88 -24.18 19.37 -14.16
C HIS A 88 -23.10 19.92 -15.09
N LEU A 89 -21.84 19.53 -14.87
CA LEU A 89 -20.72 19.91 -15.73
C LEU A 89 -20.88 19.43 -17.18
N ARG A 90 -21.60 18.32 -17.39
CA ARG A 90 -21.84 17.75 -18.73
C ARG A 90 -23.04 18.39 -19.43
N THR A 91 -24.13 18.64 -18.72
CA THR A 91 -25.43 18.96 -19.34
C THR A 91 -25.81 20.43 -19.22
N ASN A 92 -25.37 21.13 -18.19
CA ASN A 92 -25.79 22.52 -17.95
C ASN A 92 -24.71 23.33 -17.20
N PRO A 93 -23.48 23.45 -17.75
CA PRO A 93 -22.34 24.02 -17.04
C PRO A 93 -22.51 25.49 -16.63
N ASN A 94 -23.39 26.24 -17.32
CA ASN A 94 -23.64 27.66 -17.05
C ASN A 94 -25.00 27.92 -16.39
N GLY A 95 -25.79 26.87 -16.13
CA GLY A 95 -27.12 27.03 -15.56
C GLY A 95 -27.11 26.91 -14.04
N ARG A 96 -28.28 27.17 -13.44
CA ARG A 96 -28.48 26.92 -12.01
C ARG A 96 -28.89 25.47 -11.80
N SER A 97 -28.34 24.83 -10.77
CA SER A 97 -28.81 23.51 -10.37
C SER A 97 -30.04 23.61 -9.47
N LYS A 98 -30.98 22.68 -9.62
CA LYS A 98 -32.15 22.59 -8.74
C LYS A 98 -31.81 21.79 -7.48
N GLY A 99 -32.23 22.33 -6.33
CA GLY A 99 -32.22 21.61 -5.05
C GLY A 99 -33.23 20.48 -5.01
N GLY A 100 -33.30 19.80 -3.88
CA GLY A 100 -34.21 18.69 -3.62
C GLY A 100 -33.80 17.92 -2.37
N GLU A 101 -34.65 17.00 -1.93
CA GLU A 101 -34.34 16.12 -0.80
C GLU A 101 -33.02 15.37 -1.02
N GLY A 102 -32.22 15.24 0.04
CA GLY A 102 -30.92 14.58 -0.02
C GLY A 102 -29.81 15.39 -0.72
N LYS A 103 -30.04 16.66 -1.08
CA LYS A 103 -29.02 17.52 -1.70
C LYS A 103 -28.65 18.70 -0.81
N THR A 104 -27.40 19.12 -0.90
CA THR A 104 -26.88 20.34 -0.27
C THR A 104 -26.18 21.21 -1.31
N PHE A 105 -26.19 22.53 -1.13
CA PHE A 105 -25.57 23.45 -2.07
C PHE A 105 -24.09 23.62 -1.77
N CYS A 106 -23.24 23.36 -2.75
CA CYS A 106 -21.83 23.69 -2.69
C CYS A 106 -21.59 25.10 -3.26
N TRP A 107 -21.18 26.03 -2.39
CA TRP A 107 -20.87 27.41 -2.78
C TRP A 107 -19.63 27.56 -3.66
N VAL A 108 -18.72 26.59 -3.66
CA VAL A 108 -17.53 26.65 -4.52
C VAL A 108 -17.85 26.17 -5.94
N CYS A 109 -18.56 25.04 -6.05
CA CYS A 109 -18.97 24.50 -7.35
C CYS A 109 -20.25 25.16 -7.90
N GLN A 110 -20.94 25.98 -7.11
CA GLN A 110 -22.24 26.60 -7.42
C GLN A 110 -23.29 25.58 -7.87
N VAL A 111 -23.28 24.39 -7.24
CA VAL A 111 -24.15 23.27 -7.60
C VAL A 111 -24.68 22.57 -6.34
N HIS A 112 -25.91 22.07 -6.44
CA HIS A 112 -26.53 21.17 -5.48
C HIS A 112 -25.94 19.76 -5.69
N VAL A 113 -25.21 19.28 -4.69
CA VAL A 113 -24.54 17.96 -4.62
C VAL A 113 -25.24 17.07 -3.60
N SER A 114 -24.87 15.79 -3.51
CA SER A 114 -25.38 14.91 -2.45
C SER A 114 -25.08 15.49 -1.06
N SER A 115 -25.98 15.32 -0.09
CA SER A 115 -25.79 15.77 1.30
C SER A 115 -24.54 15.18 1.96
N LYS A 116 -24.12 13.98 1.52
CA LYS A 116 -22.89 13.30 1.96
C LYS A 116 -21.63 13.77 1.22
N SER A 117 -21.77 14.66 0.24
CA SER A 117 -20.63 15.17 -0.52
C SER A 117 -19.95 16.32 0.19
N LYS A 118 -18.64 16.44 -0.01
CA LYS A 118 -17.82 17.56 0.47
C LYS A 118 -16.92 18.06 -0.65
N HIS A 119 -16.66 19.37 -0.65
CA HIS A 119 -15.77 20.00 -1.61
C HIS A 119 -14.32 19.83 -1.17
N CYS A 120 -13.51 19.16 -1.98
CA CYS A 120 -12.07 19.06 -1.75
C CYS A 120 -11.35 20.17 -2.50
N ARG A 121 -10.67 21.07 -1.77
CA ARG A 121 -9.92 22.18 -2.35
C ARG A 121 -8.72 21.72 -3.19
N PHE A 122 -8.08 20.59 -2.83
CA PHE A 122 -6.95 20.04 -3.58
C PHE A 122 -7.38 19.43 -4.92
N CYS A 123 -8.58 18.86 -4.99
CA CYS A 123 -9.12 18.29 -6.23
C CYS A 123 -9.98 19.28 -7.02
N GLU A 124 -10.39 20.38 -6.38
CA GLU A 124 -11.32 21.40 -6.89
C GLU A 124 -12.66 20.81 -7.36
N LYS A 125 -13.21 19.89 -6.57
CA LYS A 125 -14.51 19.26 -6.85
C LYS A 125 -15.19 18.73 -5.60
N CYS A 126 -16.50 18.57 -5.70
CA CYS A 126 -17.25 17.79 -4.73
C CYS A 126 -17.05 16.30 -4.97
N VAL A 127 -16.85 15.57 -3.88
CA VAL A 127 -16.62 14.13 -3.85
C VAL A 127 -17.76 13.47 -3.09
N HIS A 128 -18.35 12.42 -3.67
CA HIS A 128 -19.45 11.68 -3.05
C HIS A 128 -18.97 10.82 -1.88
N GLU A 129 -19.67 10.88 -0.75
CA GLU A 129 -19.30 10.18 0.49
C GLU A 129 -17.82 10.41 0.80
N PHE A 130 -17.47 11.69 0.93
CA PHE A 130 -16.09 12.13 1.09
C PHE A 130 -15.48 11.58 2.38
N ASP A 131 -14.33 10.93 2.26
CA ASP A 131 -13.58 10.45 3.41
C ASP A 131 -12.37 11.35 3.69
N HIS A 132 -11.44 11.46 2.74
CA HIS A 132 -10.30 12.36 2.84
C HIS A 132 -9.64 12.60 1.48
N HIS A 133 -8.73 13.57 1.41
CA HIS A 133 -7.79 13.69 0.30
C HIS A 133 -6.50 12.93 0.63
N CYS A 134 -6.20 11.86 -0.11
CA CYS A 134 -5.02 11.04 0.13
C CYS A 134 -3.85 11.52 -0.73
N GLN A 135 -2.81 12.05 -0.10
CA GLN A 135 -1.59 12.48 -0.81
C GLN A 135 -0.82 11.31 -1.43
N TRP A 136 -0.88 10.13 -0.82
CA TRP A 136 -0.24 8.90 -1.30
C TRP A 136 -0.89 8.35 -2.59
N LEU A 137 -2.20 8.55 -2.75
CA LEU A 137 -2.92 8.21 -4.00
C LEU A 137 -3.10 9.42 -4.93
N ASN A 138 -2.74 10.61 -4.45
CA ASN A 138 -2.93 11.90 -5.12
C ASN A 138 -4.37 12.12 -5.61
N THR A 139 -5.36 11.61 -4.86
CA THR A 139 -6.79 11.72 -5.16
C THR A 139 -7.60 11.70 -3.87
N CYS A 140 -8.88 12.08 -3.97
CA CYS A 140 -9.78 11.85 -2.84
C CYS A 140 -10.14 10.37 -2.72
N VAL A 141 -10.25 9.93 -1.47
CA VAL A 141 -10.96 8.71 -1.11
C VAL A 141 -12.39 9.11 -0.77
N GLY A 142 -13.36 8.44 -1.38
CA GLY A 142 -14.77 8.60 -1.10
C GLY A 142 -15.55 7.36 -1.55
N GLY A 143 -16.88 7.42 -1.54
CA GLY A 143 -17.72 6.22 -1.73
C GLY A 143 -17.39 5.39 -2.97
N LYS A 144 -17.02 6.03 -4.10
CA LYS A 144 -16.72 5.34 -5.36
C LYS A 144 -15.43 4.52 -5.34
N ASN A 145 -14.43 4.90 -4.54
CA ASN A 145 -13.13 4.23 -4.52
C ASN A 145 -12.69 3.72 -3.14
N TYR A 146 -13.48 3.96 -2.08
CA TYR A 146 -13.16 3.55 -0.71
C TYR A 146 -12.86 2.05 -0.59
N ARG A 147 -13.65 1.19 -1.23
CA ARG A 147 -13.44 -0.27 -1.17
C ARG A 147 -12.09 -0.68 -1.77
N HIS A 148 -11.65 -0.01 -2.84
CA HIS A 148 -10.35 -0.26 -3.48
C HIS A 148 -9.20 0.27 -2.62
N PHE A 149 -9.37 1.46 -2.04
CA PHE A 149 -8.42 2.03 -1.07
C PHE A 149 -8.25 1.10 0.13
N PHE A 150 -9.33 0.68 0.78
CA PHE A 150 -9.24 -0.17 1.96
C PHE A 150 -8.66 -1.55 1.64
N ARG A 151 -9.04 -2.15 0.50
CA ARG A 151 -8.42 -3.41 0.04
C ARG A 151 -6.92 -3.26 -0.24
N CYS A 152 -6.48 -2.11 -0.75
CA CYS A 152 -5.06 -1.78 -0.89
C CYS A 152 -4.37 -1.76 0.48
N VAL A 153 -4.93 -1.04 1.47
CA VAL A 153 -4.38 -0.98 2.83
C VAL A 153 -4.28 -2.36 3.46
N CYS A 154 -5.32 -3.20 3.36
CA CYS A 154 -5.29 -4.58 3.87
C CYS A 154 -4.19 -5.42 3.19
N ALA A 155 -4.09 -5.37 1.86
CA ALA A 155 -3.11 -6.15 1.12
C ALA A 155 -1.68 -5.71 1.44
N VAL A 156 -1.42 -4.40 1.50
CA VAL A 156 -0.10 -3.84 1.85
C VAL A 156 0.26 -4.12 3.30
N PHE A 157 -0.70 -4.06 4.23
CA PHE A 157 -0.46 -4.41 5.62
C PHE A 157 -0.07 -5.89 5.77
N ALA A 158 -0.82 -6.80 5.13
CA ALA A 158 -0.50 -8.23 5.15
C ALA A 158 0.84 -8.53 4.49
N PHE A 159 1.10 -7.95 3.31
CA PHE A 159 2.35 -8.06 2.56
C PHE A 159 3.56 -7.64 3.41
N THR A 160 3.56 -6.41 3.92
CA THR A 160 4.69 -5.87 4.69
C THR A 160 4.86 -6.56 6.05
N SER A 161 3.78 -7.02 6.68
CA SER A 161 3.86 -7.79 7.93
C SER A 161 4.48 -9.17 7.70
N LEU A 162 4.12 -9.85 6.61
CA LEU A 162 4.72 -11.14 6.24
C LEU A 162 6.19 -10.98 5.86
N GLU A 163 6.54 -9.92 5.13
CA GLU A 163 7.95 -9.60 4.87
C GLU A 163 8.73 -9.36 6.17
N LEU A 164 8.16 -8.63 7.13
CA LEU A 164 8.81 -8.37 8.41
C LEU A 164 9.07 -9.65 9.19
N VAL A 165 8.06 -10.52 9.29
CA VAL A 165 8.20 -11.82 9.97
C VAL A 165 9.19 -12.71 9.23
N GLY A 166 9.07 -12.84 7.91
CA GLY A 166 9.97 -13.65 7.09
C GLY A 166 11.42 -13.19 7.20
N PHE A 167 11.65 -11.88 7.11
CA PHE A 167 12.97 -11.28 7.25
C PHE A 167 13.55 -11.46 8.66
N ALA A 168 12.73 -11.31 9.72
CA ALA A 168 13.15 -11.56 11.09
C ALA A 168 13.55 -13.04 11.31
N VAL A 169 12.78 -13.99 10.77
CA VAL A 169 13.12 -15.43 10.81
C VAL A 169 14.42 -15.68 10.07
N LEU A 170 14.62 -15.09 8.89
CA LEU A 170 15.84 -15.25 8.11
C LEU A 170 17.07 -14.69 8.83
N LEU A 171 16.97 -13.51 9.44
CA LEU A 171 18.03 -12.96 10.28
C LEU A 171 18.33 -13.87 11.46
N ALA A 172 17.31 -14.35 12.17
CA ALA A 172 17.50 -15.26 13.29
C ALA A 172 18.23 -16.54 12.85
N ARG A 173 17.80 -17.17 11.75
CA ARG A 173 18.45 -18.36 11.20
C ARG A 173 19.87 -18.07 10.71
N PHE A 174 20.10 -16.93 10.08
CA PHE A 174 21.43 -16.53 9.64
C PHE A 174 22.46 -16.39 10.79
N TYR A 175 22.04 -15.91 11.96
CA TYR A 175 22.92 -15.76 13.13
C TYR A 175 22.96 -16.98 14.05
N LEU A 176 21.86 -17.72 14.17
CA LEU A 176 21.75 -18.87 15.08
C LEU A 176 22.15 -20.19 14.44
N ASP A 177 22.02 -20.31 13.11
CA ASP A 177 22.48 -21.51 12.41
C ASP A 177 24.02 -21.56 12.43
N GLY A 178 24.58 -22.76 12.63
CA GLY A 178 26.03 -22.98 12.57
C GLY A 178 26.63 -22.60 11.20
N VAL A 179 27.96 -22.60 11.08
CA VAL A 179 28.67 -22.19 9.84
C VAL A 179 28.23 -23.03 8.61
N HIS A 180 27.87 -24.30 8.81
CA HIS A 180 27.29 -25.19 7.80
C HIS A 180 25.76 -25.31 7.88
N GLY A 181 25.14 -24.41 8.63
CA GLY A 181 23.70 -24.29 8.76
C GLY A 181 23.08 -23.69 7.51
N GLY A 182 21.89 -24.15 7.15
CA GLY A 182 21.42 -24.03 5.78
C GLY A 182 21.17 -22.60 5.33
N VAL A 183 20.54 -21.76 6.15
CA VAL A 183 20.28 -20.36 5.77
C VAL A 183 21.57 -19.56 5.67
N ARG A 184 22.45 -19.70 6.67
CA ARG A 184 23.75 -19.03 6.71
C ARG A 184 24.61 -19.42 5.51
N TYR A 185 24.74 -20.72 5.26
CA TYR A 185 25.48 -21.25 4.12
C TYR A 185 24.97 -20.65 2.81
N ARG A 186 23.65 -20.73 2.55
CA ARG A 186 23.00 -20.22 1.34
C ARG A 186 23.28 -18.75 1.05
N ILE A 187 23.19 -17.90 2.09
CA ILE A 187 23.47 -16.47 1.98
C ILE A 187 24.96 -16.23 1.73
N THR A 188 25.84 -16.87 2.50
CA THR A 188 27.30 -16.70 2.36
C THR A 188 27.85 -17.20 1.02
N SER A 189 27.29 -18.30 0.48
CA SER A 189 27.71 -18.87 -0.79
C SER A 189 27.30 -18.01 -1.99
N LEU A 190 26.15 -17.31 -1.89
CA LEU A 190 25.65 -16.49 -2.98
C LEU A 190 26.24 -15.08 -2.98
N TYR A 191 26.36 -14.45 -1.80
CA TYR A 191 26.78 -13.05 -1.70
C TYR A 191 28.25 -12.83 -1.33
N GLY A 192 28.98 -13.89 -0.98
CA GLY A 192 30.39 -13.82 -0.61
C GLY A 192 30.59 -13.13 0.75
N GLY A 193 31.08 -13.87 1.74
CA GLY A 193 31.41 -13.31 3.04
C GLY A 193 30.21 -12.76 3.81
N GLY A 194 29.02 -13.38 3.70
CA GLY A 194 27.73 -12.84 4.16
C GLY A 194 27.71 -12.04 5.48
N GLN A 195 28.45 -12.44 6.52
CA GLN A 195 28.54 -11.68 7.79
C GLN A 195 29.61 -10.55 7.78
N ASP A 196 30.65 -10.71 6.97
CA ASP A 196 31.77 -9.78 6.86
C ASP A 196 31.56 -8.74 5.75
N SER A 197 30.54 -8.94 4.90
CA SER A 197 30.16 -8.02 3.84
C SER A 197 29.44 -6.81 4.40
N VAL A 198 30.16 -5.69 4.48
CA VAL A 198 29.61 -4.38 4.87
C VAL A 198 28.45 -3.96 3.96
N VAL A 199 28.51 -4.31 2.67
CA VAL A 199 27.45 -3.98 1.71
C VAL A 199 26.16 -4.74 2.01
N PHE A 200 26.27 -6.04 2.29
CA PHE A 200 25.11 -6.86 2.65
C PHE A 200 24.49 -6.38 3.97
N ALA A 201 25.34 -6.13 4.99
CA ALA A 201 24.90 -5.61 6.27
C ALA A 201 24.20 -4.25 6.14
N ALA A 202 24.79 -3.31 5.38
CA ALA A 202 24.19 -2.00 5.14
C ALA A 202 22.83 -2.11 4.43
N PHE A 203 22.72 -2.97 3.41
CA PHE A 203 21.46 -3.19 2.71
C PHE A 203 20.41 -3.82 3.64
N ALA A 204 20.76 -4.88 4.38
CA ALA A 204 19.86 -5.55 5.31
C ALA A 204 19.38 -4.61 6.43
N ILE A 205 20.26 -3.77 6.99
CA ILE A 205 19.91 -2.76 8.00
C ILE A 205 18.97 -1.70 7.40
N SER A 206 19.29 -1.20 6.20
CA SER A 206 18.42 -0.23 5.52
C SER A 206 17.02 -0.81 5.27
N TYR A 207 16.97 -2.06 4.83
CA TYR A 207 15.72 -2.78 4.56
C TYR A 207 14.90 -2.96 5.83
N ALA A 208 15.54 -3.43 6.91
CA ALA A 208 14.92 -3.57 8.22
C ALA A 208 14.32 -2.24 8.71
N ALA A 209 15.09 -1.15 8.64
CA ALA A 209 14.66 0.16 9.12
C ALA A 209 13.46 0.69 8.33
N VAL A 210 13.53 0.65 6.99
CA VAL A 210 12.46 1.15 6.12
C VAL A 210 11.20 0.28 6.24
N LEU A 211 11.36 -1.04 6.37
CA LEU A 211 10.25 -1.97 6.56
C LEU A 211 9.55 -1.77 7.91
N LEU A 212 10.30 -1.61 9.00
CA LEU A 212 9.73 -1.37 10.34
C LEU A 212 8.91 -0.08 10.38
N VAL A 213 9.44 1.01 9.84
CA VAL A 213 8.72 2.29 9.77
C VAL A 213 7.45 2.14 8.93
N THR A 214 7.54 1.45 7.79
CA THR A 214 6.41 1.28 6.88
C THR A 214 5.32 0.41 7.50
N VAL A 215 5.67 -0.72 8.11
CA VAL A 215 4.71 -1.57 8.84
C VAL A 215 4.03 -0.78 9.95
N GLY A 216 4.76 0.02 10.72
CA GLY A 216 4.19 0.87 11.77
C GLY A 216 3.15 1.87 11.22
N MET A 217 3.50 2.60 10.16
CA MET A 217 2.61 3.57 9.52
C MET A 217 1.36 2.90 8.91
N ILE A 218 1.54 1.77 8.21
CA ILE A 218 0.44 1.04 7.57
C ILE A 218 -0.46 0.36 8.61
N ALA A 219 0.11 -0.16 9.71
CA ALA A 219 -0.66 -0.71 10.82
C ALA A 219 -1.55 0.36 11.45
N GLN A 220 -1.00 1.55 11.74
CA GLN A 220 -1.77 2.68 12.25
C GLN A 220 -2.94 3.02 11.32
N LEU A 221 -2.68 3.13 10.01
CA LEU A 221 -3.71 3.42 9.02
C LEU A 221 -4.78 2.32 8.96
N PHE A 222 -4.37 1.05 8.96
CA PHE A 222 -5.27 -0.10 8.93
C PHE A 222 -6.21 -0.10 10.15
N PHE A 223 -5.66 -0.03 11.37
CA PHE A 223 -6.46 -0.05 12.59
C PHE A 223 -7.35 1.19 12.72
N PHE A 224 -6.87 2.35 12.26
CA PHE A 224 -7.69 3.55 12.20
C PHE A 224 -8.92 3.35 11.30
N HIS A 225 -8.76 2.87 10.07
CA HIS A 225 -9.90 2.64 9.18
C HIS A 225 -10.82 1.49 9.64
N VAL A 226 -10.28 0.45 10.27
CA VAL A 226 -11.10 -0.59 10.92
C VAL A 226 -12.00 0.03 12.01
N ASN A 227 -11.46 0.94 12.82
CA ASN A 227 -12.23 1.65 13.84
C ASN A 227 -13.31 2.55 13.24
N LEU A 228 -13.00 3.30 12.18
CA LEU A 228 -13.98 4.12 11.46
C LEU A 228 -15.13 3.28 10.89
N GLN A 229 -14.81 2.15 10.25
CA GLN A 229 -15.83 1.22 9.72
C GLN A 229 -16.73 0.64 10.80
N ARG A 230 -16.15 0.25 11.96
CA ARG A 230 -16.95 -0.25 13.10
C ARG A 230 -17.91 0.80 13.64
N ARG A 231 -17.56 2.08 13.54
CA ARG A 231 -18.38 3.21 13.98
C ARG A 231 -19.32 3.74 12.90
N GLY A 232 -19.18 3.28 11.64
CA GLY A 232 -19.96 3.76 10.51
C GLY A 232 -19.72 5.23 10.15
N ILE A 233 -18.52 5.75 10.43
CA ILE A 233 -18.15 7.15 10.18
C ILE A 233 -16.99 7.24 9.17
N THR A 234 -16.85 8.38 8.50
CA THR A 234 -15.71 8.65 7.63
C THR A 234 -14.54 9.27 8.40
N THR A 235 -13.36 9.34 7.78
CA THR A 235 -12.22 10.10 8.33
C THR A 235 -12.59 11.57 8.53
N TYR A 236 -13.35 12.15 7.59
CA TYR A 236 -13.84 13.52 7.70
C TYR A 236 -14.77 13.74 8.88
N ASP A 237 -15.63 12.77 9.22
CA ASP A 237 -16.53 12.89 10.37
C ASP A 237 -15.82 12.69 11.71
N TYR A 238 -14.61 12.09 11.71
CA TYR A 238 -13.81 11.86 12.91
C TYR A 238 -13.06 13.12 13.38
N VAL A 239 -12.69 14.00 12.45
CA VAL A 239 -11.89 15.23 12.69
C VAL A 239 -12.81 16.44 12.83
#